data_AF-A0A066VXA9-F1
#
_entry.id   AF-A0A066VXA9-F1
#
_cell.length_a   1.000
_cell.length_b   1.000
_cell.length_c   1.000
_cell.angle_alpha   90.00
_cell.angle_beta   90.00
_cell.angle_gamma   90.00
#
_symmetry.space_group_name_H-M   'P 1'
#
loop_
_entity.id
_entity.type
_entity.pdbx_description
1 polymer ?
#
loop_
_entity_poly.entity_id
_entity_poly.type
_entity_poly.pdbx_seq_one_letter_code
_entity_poly.pdbx_strand_id
1 'polypeptide(L)'
;MLLRGDARRTRDDYLLEISLSLPFQTDTNTGLGIVIKCFLEGLITYHGSKVTPEEADSESVKEAKETIAEMLESTFESVKNIKHELGKGFRFWRALMISVRLLGEEKSMSPETVEQFEAADRWLAPMNFE
;
A
#
# COMPACT_ATOMS: atom_id res chain seq x y z
N MET A 1 -26.44 -24.74 40.32
CA MET A 1 -27.21 -23.72 39.59
C MET A 1 -26.32 -22.50 39.41
N LEU A 2 -25.60 -22.44 38.28
CA LEU A 2 -24.60 -21.42 37.92
C LEU A 2 -25.29 -20.23 37.21
N LEU A 3 -26.15 -19.49 37.90
CA LEU A 3 -27.00 -18.45 37.30
C LEU A 3 -27.11 -17.18 38.17
N ARG A 4 -26.02 -16.75 38.79
CA ARG A 4 -25.90 -15.38 39.32
C ARG A 4 -24.54 -14.82 38.95
N GLY A 5 -24.54 -13.83 38.06
CA GLY A 5 -23.38 -13.09 37.56
C GLY A 5 -22.75 -12.16 38.60
N ASP A 6 -22.56 -12.65 39.83
CA ASP A 6 -21.92 -11.92 40.94
C ASP A 6 -20.43 -12.30 41.13
N ALA A 7 -19.85 -13.03 40.19
CA ALA A 7 -18.41 -13.08 40.07
C ALA A 7 -17.97 -11.94 39.14
N ARG A 8 -17.34 -10.89 39.71
CA ARG A 8 -16.37 -10.12 38.94
C ARG A 8 -15.33 -11.13 38.46
N ARG A 9 -15.53 -11.65 37.25
CA ARG A 9 -14.48 -12.30 36.49
C ARG A 9 -13.48 -11.18 36.27
N THR A 10 -12.42 -11.14 37.08
CA THR A 10 -11.16 -10.57 36.65
C THR A 10 -10.94 -11.19 35.29
N ARG A 11 -11.13 -10.38 34.25
CA ARG A 11 -10.87 -10.79 32.88
C ARG A 11 -9.36 -10.90 32.87
N ASP A 12 -8.85 -12.05 33.29
CA ASP A 12 -7.46 -12.40 33.15
C ASP A 12 -7.26 -12.48 31.64
N ASP A 13 -6.90 -11.33 31.10
CA ASP A 13 -6.74 -10.98 29.71
C ASP A 13 -5.53 -11.73 29.12
N TYR A 14 -5.33 -13.01 29.46
CA TYR A 14 -4.31 -13.86 28.87
C TYR A 14 -4.42 -13.88 27.35
N LEU A 15 -5.64 -13.89 26.79
CA LEU A 15 -5.82 -13.80 25.34
C LEU A 15 -5.41 -12.43 24.77
N LEU A 16 -5.61 -11.34 25.52
CA LEU A 16 -5.29 -9.99 25.08
C LEU A 16 -3.78 -9.69 25.28
N GLU A 17 -3.19 -10.12 26.39
CA GLU A 17 -1.74 -10.14 26.63
C GLU A 17 -1.01 -11.06 25.66
N ILE A 18 -1.53 -12.25 25.34
CA ILE A 18 -0.98 -13.10 24.28
C ILE A 18 -1.10 -12.37 22.94
N SER A 19 -2.24 -11.76 22.61
CA SER A 19 -2.37 -11.00 21.36
C SER A 19 -1.45 -9.77 21.25
N LEU A 20 -1.10 -9.15 22.38
CA LEU A 20 -0.17 -8.03 22.48
C LEU A 20 1.30 -8.46 22.61
N SER A 21 1.58 -9.69 23.03
CA SER A 21 2.92 -10.26 23.16
C SER A 21 3.30 -11.18 22.00
N LEU A 22 2.34 -11.53 21.14
CA LEU A 22 2.63 -12.22 19.91
C LEU A 22 3.38 -11.25 18.98
N PRO A 23 4.57 -11.63 18.48
CA PRO A 23 5.48 -10.76 17.71
C PRO A 23 4.93 -10.34 16.34
N PHE A 24 3.73 -10.80 15.97
CA PHE A 24 3.08 -10.49 14.70
C PHE A 24 2.67 -9.01 14.56
N GLN A 25 2.69 -8.21 15.64
CA GLN A 25 2.46 -6.77 15.55
C GLN A 25 3.66 -6.00 14.97
N THR A 26 4.86 -6.59 15.01
CA THR A 26 6.08 -6.03 14.39
C THR A 26 6.37 -6.59 13.00
N ASP A 27 5.59 -7.57 12.52
CA ASP A 27 5.75 -8.04 11.17
C ASP A 27 5.44 -6.91 10.20
N THR A 28 6.37 -6.66 9.27
CA THR A 28 6.19 -5.66 8.24
C THR A 28 4.90 -5.95 7.48
N ASN A 29 3.97 -4.99 7.46
CA ASN A 29 2.76 -5.09 6.65
C ASN A 29 3.15 -5.03 5.16
N THR A 30 3.60 -6.17 4.65
CA THR A 30 3.98 -6.39 3.26
C THR A 30 2.77 -6.49 2.35
N GLY A 31 1.56 -6.63 2.92
CA GLY A 31 0.30 -6.76 2.18
C GLY A 31 0.07 -5.59 1.23
N LEU A 32 0.26 -4.35 1.70
CA LEU A 32 0.14 -3.17 0.85
C LEU A 32 1.15 -3.18 -0.31
N GLY A 33 2.40 -3.58 -0.03
CA GLY A 33 3.44 -3.68 -1.04
C GLY A 33 3.14 -4.76 -2.10
N ILE A 34 2.61 -5.91 -1.67
CA ILE A 34 2.20 -6.99 -2.58
C ILE A 34 1.05 -6.53 -3.49
N VAL A 35 0.04 -5.86 -2.93
CA VAL A 35 -1.10 -5.34 -3.71
C VAL A 35 -0.65 -4.33 -4.76
N ILE A 36 0.22 -3.37 -4.38
CA ILE A 36 0.78 -2.38 -5.32
C ILE A 36 1.62 -3.06 -6.40
N LYS A 37 2.46 -4.04 -6.02
CA LYS A 37 3.27 -4.79 -7.00
C LYS A 37 2.38 -5.51 -8.02
N CYS A 38 1.37 -6.26 -7.56
CA CYS A 38 0.45 -6.98 -8.44
C CYS A 38 -0.33 -6.03 -9.35
N PHE A 39 -0.72 -4.85 -8.85
CA PHE A 39 -1.34 -3.82 -9.67
C PHE A 39 -0.42 -3.31 -10.78
N LEU A 40 0.83 -2.96 -10.46
CA LEU A 40 1.80 -2.47 -11.44
C LEU A 40 2.17 -3.55 -12.47
N GLU A 41 2.36 -4.79 -12.04
CA GLU A 41 2.62 -5.93 -12.93
C GLU A 41 1.43 -6.22 -13.84
N GLY A 42 0.21 -6.17 -13.31
CA GLY A 42 -1.01 -6.31 -14.11
C GLY A 42 -1.12 -5.21 -15.17
N LEU A 43 -0.78 -3.98 -14.80
CA LEU A 43 -0.88 -2.81 -15.69
C LEU A 43 0.14 -2.86 -16.82
N ILE A 44 1.38 -3.27 -16.53
CA ILE A 44 2.41 -3.50 -17.55
C ILE A 44 2.02 -4.67 -18.47
N THR A 45 1.45 -5.73 -17.92
CA THR A 45 1.03 -6.91 -18.67
C THR A 45 -0.15 -6.62 -19.60
N TYR A 46 -1.13 -5.85 -19.12
CA TYR A 46 -2.32 -5.48 -19.89
C TYR A 46 -1.99 -4.47 -21.01
N HIS A 47 -1.13 -3.50 -20.74
CA HIS A 47 -0.72 -2.49 -21.73
C HIS A 47 0.39 -2.98 -22.68
N GLY A 48 1.06 -4.09 -22.37
CA GLY A 48 2.16 -4.66 -23.15
C GLY A 48 3.45 -3.85 -23.19
N SER A 49 3.47 -2.66 -22.57
CA SER A 49 4.61 -1.73 -22.51
C SER A 49 4.48 -0.76 -21.33
N LYS A 50 5.57 -0.07 -20.97
CA LYS A 50 5.54 0.95 -19.91
C LYS A 50 4.60 2.09 -20.33
N VAL A 51 3.57 2.36 -19.52
CA VAL A 51 2.67 3.50 -19.76
C VAL A 51 3.49 4.78 -19.77
N THR A 52 3.42 5.50 -20.90
CA THR A 52 4.10 6.77 -21.06
C THR A 52 3.30 7.89 -20.38
N PRO A 53 3.94 9.01 -20.00
CA PRO A 53 3.23 10.15 -19.40
C PRO A 53 2.10 10.71 -20.28
N GLU A 54 2.20 10.54 -21.59
CA GLU A 54 1.24 11.02 -22.59
C GLU A 54 -0.01 10.13 -22.67
N GLU A 55 0.13 8.85 -22.34
CA GLU A 55 -0.95 7.84 -22.34
C GLU A 55 -1.61 7.70 -20.96
N ALA A 56 -1.02 8.28 -19.91
CA ALA A 56 -1.48 8.13 -18.53
C ALA A 56 -2.94 8.56 -18.30
N ASP A 57 -3.39 9.58 -19.05
CA ASP A 57 -4.76 10.12 -19.02
C ASP A 57 -5.69 9.52 -20.08
N SER A 58 -5.19 8.60 -20.92
CA SER A 58 -6.01 7.92 -21.92
C SER A 58 -7.09 7.07 -21.25
N GLU A 59 -8.30 7.06 -21.82
CA GLU A 59 -9.41 6.27 -21.31
C GLU A 59 -9.06 4.76 -21.27
N SER A 60 -8.25 4.28 -22.23
CA SER A 60 -7.74 2.91 -22.23
C SER A 60 -6.91 2.55 -20.99
N VAL A 61 -6.11 3.49 -20.47
CA VAL A 61 -5.30 3.25 -19.27
C VAL A 61 -6.16 3.32 -18.01
N LYS A 62 -7.20 4.18 -17.98
CA LYS A 62 -8.15 4.21 -16.87
C LYS A 62 -8.99 2.94 -16.80
N GLU A 63 -9.53 2.48 -17.92
CA GLU A 63 -10.27 1.22 -18.01
C GLU A 63 -9.39 0.03 -17.62
N ALA A 64 -8.11 0.02 -18.03
CA ALA A 64 -7.15 -0.99 -17.61
C ALA A 64 -6.94 -0.97 -16.09
N LYS A 65 -6.74 0.21 -15.49
CA LYS A 65 -6.58 0.39 -14.04
C LYS A 65 -7.79 -0.15 -13.27
N GLU A 66 -9.00 0.15 -13.73
CA GLU A 66 -10.23 -0.34 -13.09
C GLU A 66 -10.39 -1.87 -13.24
N THR A 67 -10.18 -2.39 -14.44
CA THR A 67 -10.24 -3.84 -14.71
C THR A 67 -9.26 -4.61 -13.82
N ILE A 68 -8.04 -4.09 -13.67
CA ILE A 68 -7.02 -4.72 -12.81
C ILE A 68 -7.41 -4.61 -11.34
N ALA A 69 -7.94 -3.47 -10.90
CA ALA A 69 -8.41 -3.33 -9.52
C ALA A 69 -9.50 -4.35 -9.18
N GLU A 70 -10.43 -4.61 -10.09
CA GLU A 70 -11.47 -5.64 -9.93
C GLU A 70 -10.90 -7.07 -9.93
N MET A 71 -9.95 -7.36 -10.81
CA MET A 71 -9.22 -8.64 -10.79
C MET A 71 -8.49 -8.84 -9.46
N LEU A 72 -7.85 -7.80 -8.93
CA LEU A 72 -7.18 -7.86 -7.64
C LEU A 72 -8.18 -8.09 -6.50
N GLU A 73 -9.38 -7.50 -6.57
CA GLU A 73 -10.42 -7.71 -5.54
C GLU A 73 -10.83 -9.18 -5.47
N SER A 74 -10.92 -9.86 -6.62
CA SER A 74 -11.15 -11.31 -6.65
C SER A 74 -9.94 -12.14 -6.19
N THR A 75 -8.71 -11.63 -6.34
CA THR A 75 -7.48 -12.34 -5.97
C THR A 75 -7.19 -12.23 -4.47
N PHE A 76 -7.51 -11.09 -3.86
CA PHE A 76 -7.25 -10.79 -2.45
C PHE A 76 -8.55 -10.64 -1.67
N GLU A 77 -9.27 -11.75 -1.48
CA GLU A 77 -10.53 -11.80 -0.71
C GLU A 77 -10.38 -11.28 0.74
N SER A 78 -9.16 -11.30 1.28
CA SER A 78 -8.84 -10.84 2.63
C SER A 78 -8.70 -9.31 2.75
N VAL A 79 -8.52 -8.60 1.64
CA VAL A 79 -8.31 -7.14 1.64
C VAL A 79 -9.64 -6.43 1.39
N LYS A 80 -10.11 -5.70 2.41
CA LYS A 80 -11.32 -4.89 2.29
C LYS A 80 -11.03 -3.64 1.45
N ASN A 81 -11.62 -3.58 0.26
CA ASN A 81 -11.58 -2.44 -0.67
C ASN A 81 -10.16 -2.11 -1.17
N ILE A 82 -9.76 -2.78 -2.26
CA ILE A 82 -8.40 -2.64 -2.83
C ILE A 82 -8.18 -1.28 -3.44
N LYS A 83 -9.20 -0.69 -4.08
CA LYS A 83 -9.13 0.67 -4.63
C LYS A 83 -8.71 1.68 -3.54
N HIS A 84 -9.30 1.56 -2.34
CA HIS A 84 -8.95 2.41 -1.20
C HIS A 84 -7.51 2.19 -0.71
N GLU A 85 -7.07 0.94 -0.62
CA GLU A 85 -5.71 0.61 -0.19
C GLU A 85 -4.64 1.04 -1.20
N LEU A 86 -4.90 0.90 -2.50
CA LEU A 86 -4.04 1.45 -3.56
C LEU A 86 -3.89 2.97 -3.42
N GLY A 87 -5.01 3.68 -3.26
CA GLY A 87 -4.99 5.13 -3.06
C GLY A 87 -4.30 5.55 -1.75
N LYS A 88 -4.33 4.72 -0.70
CA LYS A 88 -3.53 4.96 0.52
C LYS A 88 -2.03 4.77 0.25
N GLY A 89 -1.66 3.75 -0.51
CA GLY A 89 -0.29 3.48 -0.92
C GLY A 89 0.36 4.64 -1.68
N PHE A 90 -0.34 5.15 -2.70
CA PHE A 90 0.15 6.30 -3.47
C PHE A 90 0.22 7.59 -2.64
N ARG A 91 -0.73 7.81 -1.72
CA ARG A 91 -0.66 8.94 -0.77
C ARG A 91 0.53 8.83 0.18
N PHE A 92 0.82 7.63 0.68
CA PHE A 92 2.00 7.37 1.50
C PHE A 92 3.28 7.65 0.72
N TRP A 93 3.37 7.18 -0.53
CA TRP A 93 4.50 7.48 -1.41
C TRP A 93 4.71 8.98 -1.62
N ARG A 94 3.63 9.75 -1.85
CA ARG A 94 3.72 11.21 -1.99
C ARG A 94 4.28 11.89 -0.74
N ALA A 95 3.84 11.47 0.45
CA ALA A 95 4.37 11.99 1.71
C ALA A 95 5.84 11.62 1.94
N LEU A 96 6.23 10.40 1.54
CA LEU A 96 7.62 9.94 1.56
C LEU A 96 8.50 10.82 0.65
N MET A 97 8.06 11.09 -0.59
CA MET A 97 8.80 11.93 -1.53
C MET A 97 8.99 13.36 -1.03
N ILE A 98 7.99 13.96 -0.37
CA ILE A 98 8.15 15.28 0.27
C ILE A 98 9.25 15.24 1.34
N SER A 99 9.27 14.18 2.16
CA SER A 99 10.27 14.00 3.21
C SER A 99 11.67 13.78 2.62
N VAL A 100 11.79 13.01 1.54
CA VAL A 100 13.05 12.76 0.84
C VAL A 100 13.62 14.04 0.24
N ARG A 101 12.76 14.86 -0.40
CA ARG A 101 13.15 16.17 -0.95
C ARG A 101 13.66 17.11 0.15
N LEU A 102 12.93 17.19 1.28
CA LEU A 102 13.34 18.00 2.43
C LEU A 102 14.69 17.56 3.01
N LEU A 103 14.87 16.26 3.25
CA LEU A 103 16.12 15.70 3.76
C LEU A 103 17.29 15.88 2.79
N GLY A 104 17.02 15.91 1.49
CA GLY A 104 17.98 16.26 0.46
C GLY A 104 18.43 17.72 0.52
N GLU A 105 17.49 18.65 0.72
CA GLU A 105 17.79 20.08 0.92
C GLU A 105 18.61 20.32 2.18
N GLU A 106 18.32 19.60 3.26
CA GLU A 106 19.08 19.64 4.52
C GLU A 106 20.48 19.01 4.41
N LYS A 107 20.83 18.38 3.27
CA LYS A 107 22.07 17.61 3.05
C LYS A 107 22.28 16.47 4.06
N SER A 108 21.21 16.01 4.68
CA SER A 108 21.20 14.90 5.64
C SER A 108 21.19 13.53 4.96
N MET A 109 21.10 13.51 3.63
CA MET A 109 21.05 12.31 2.78
C MET A 109 21.98 12.46 1.58
N SER A 110 22.50 11.35 1.05
CA SER A 110 23.35 11.38 -0.14
C SER A 110 22.55 11.86 -1.36
N PRO A 111 23.15 12.70 -2.23
CA PRO A 111 22.50 13.17 -3.46
C PRO A 111 22.07 12.03 -4.39
N GLU A 112 22.86 10.95 -4.41
CA GLU A 112 22.57 9.75 -5.21
C GLU A 112 21.26 9.06 -4.76
N THR A 113 21.02 8.97 -3.45
CA THR A 113 19.77 8.39 -2.94
C THR A 113 18.58 9.25 -3.31
N VAL A 114 18.70 10.58 -3.19
CA VAL A 114 17.63 11.52 -3.63
C VAL A 114 17.33 11.31 -5.12
N GLU A 115 18.35 11.21 -5.96
CA GLU A 115 18.18 11.00 -7.40
C GLU A 115 17.47 9.67 -7.72
N GLN A 116 17.80 8.60 -7.00
CA GLN A 116 17.13 7.30 -7.15
C GLN A 116 15.64 7.38 -6.82
N PHE A 117 15.27 8.09 -5.75
CA PHE A 117 13.87 8.30 -5.37
C PHE A 117 13.12 9.15 -6.42
N GLU A 118 13.74 10.21 -6.95
CA GLU A 118 13.15 11.03 -8.03
C GLU A 118 13.01 10.25 -9.34
N ALA A 119 13.95 9.35 -9.65
CA ALA A 119 13.83 8.46 -10.80
C ALA A 119 12.66 7.47 -10.65
N ALA A 120 12.47 6.92 -9.44
CA ALA A 120 11.35 6.05 -9.12
C ALA A 120 10.01 6.80 -9.18
N ASP A 121 9.94 8.02 -8.65
CA ASP A 121 8.73 8.87 -8.69
C ASP A 121 8.31 9.16 -10.13
N ARG A 122 9.26 9.51 -11.01
CA ARG A 122 8.99 9.70 -12.45
C ARG A 122 8.53 8.41 -13.14
N TRP A 123 8.98 7.25 -12.68
CA TRP A 123 8.52 5.96 -13.22
C TRP A 123 7.11 5.62 -12.76
N LEU A 124 6.75 5.93 -11.51
CA LEU A 124 5.44 5.66 -10.92
C LEU A 124 4.35 6.66 -11.32
N ALA A 125 4.72 7.92 -11.60
CA ALA A 125 3.78 8.99 -11.94
C ALA A 125 2.67 8.62 -12.95
N PRO A 126 2.95 8.00 -14.12
CA PRO A 126 1.90 7.64 -15.09
C PRO A 126 0.98 6.51 -14.61
N MET A 127 1.45 5.70 -13.64
CA MET A 127 0.74 4.52 -13.13
C MET A 127 -0.04 4.82 -11.84
N ASN A 128 -0.12 6.09 -11.45
CA ASN A 128 -0.83 6.50 -10.24
C ASN A 128 -2.33 6.15 -10.30
N PHE A 129 -2.89 5.79 -9.15
CA PHE A 129 -4.30 5.45 -8.97
C PHE A 129 -4.91 6.50 -8.03
N GLU A 130 -5.60 7.49 -8.61
CA GLU A 130 -6.39 8.51 -7.90
C GLU A 130 -7.89 8.25 -8.06
#